data_AF-A0AA85FS68-F1
#
_entry.id   AF-A0AA85FS68-F1
#
_cell.length_a   1.000
_cell.length_b   1.000
_cell.length_c   1.000
_cell.angle_alpha   90.00
_cell.angle_beta   90.00
_cell.angle_gamma   90.00
#
_symmetry.space_group_name_H-M   'P 1'
#
loop_
_entity.id
_entity.type
_entity.pdbx_description
1 polymer ?
#
loop_
_entity_poly.entity_id
_entity_poly.type
_entity_poly.pdbx_seq_one_letter_code
_entity_poly.pdbx_strand_id
1 'polypeptide(L)'
;MDIRLVHDLASVGSIQRQGLTSFPSQSWMSSNINTTNNRANNNDDNNKDHSNTPSQLANDLPYTEVRQLSCSKQARITYEEYLANLCDNQSNVIHKSFRRTSCTLSLSIMGGTNSRIETNRNPVKTYTGFEDHDNEQVISKESFRNKFDFCLYYLADLLWGNFADDRNSNDEFMVLKKYQSIIECLSSAQEKLEVFLSLFKLRVLSESDVKALFRWFLLGRDLKPDMWQLIFTSILSSDENGIYKHDTIVSCLNRLCPDICNDLVNILLQLLNDNHSFNLTDFNPYTLSGTILTSDLQWLFSTFLTYPYKRAPKTCLLQTIPLECEQLSHLHCLYDSTNHGMSLTRLLELVFDYNGPMIVFLKAKEFLFCLLSDQGLKESLKTFGKEYSFLYQIQPKFIRLVSGKLGTDSGIIYANFSTKTSKRGLLVGHQPLISPVIEINEDFTELKYNSGLSIRLNAIEVWAAGSSDHMSKLEDQKKWESDQVAKAKERKLKNETWQDSADRFLLELDGKRVRHSDEIEPP
;
A
#
# COMPACT_ATOMS: atom_id res chain seq x y z
N MET A 1 -13.88 49.26 6.73
CA MET A 1 -15.28 48.96 6.36
C MET A 1 -15.60 47.63 7.02
N ASP A 2 -16.39 47.72 8.08
CA ASP A 2 -16.56 46.78 9.21
C ASP A 2 -17.70 45.75 8.93
N ILE A 3 -17.53 44.46 9.20
CA ILE A 3 -17.98 43.67 10.39
C ILE A 3 -19.41 43.03 10.29
N ARG A 4 -19.41 41.68 10.35
CA ARG A 4 -20.30 40.69 11.07
C ARG A 4 -21.73 40.27 10.63
N LEU A 5 -21.93 38.95 10.89
CA LEU A 5 -23.08 38.19 11.44
C LEU A 5 -24.32 37.96 10.54
N VAL A 6 -24.64 36.71 10.14
CA VAL A 6 -25.41 35.65 10.86
C VAL A 6 -26.82 36.09 11.29
N HIS A 7 -27.88 35.55 10.66
CA HIS A 7 -28.95 34.76 11.30
C HIS A 7 -30.14 34.44 10.36
N ASP A 8 -30.74 33.27 10.63
CA ASP A 8 -32.14 32.84 10.44
C ASP A 8 -32.68 32.48 9.03
N LEU A 9 -33.17 31.24 8.87
CA LEU A 9 -34.56 30.88 9.24
C LEU A 9 -34.83 29.39 9.03
N ALA A 10 -35.23 28.72 10.11
CA ALA A 10 -36.04 27.52 10.06
C ALA A 10 -37.42 27.86 9.48
N SER A 11 -37.98 26.96 8.66
CA SER A 11 -39.42 26.88 8.47
C SER A 11 -39.86 25.41 8.49
N VAL A 12 -40.49 25.08 9.61
CA VAL A 12 -41.29 23.90 9.87
C VAL A 12 -42.62 24.07 9.13
N GLY A 13 -43.07 23.04 8.41
CA GLY A 13 -44.38 23.04 7.79
C GLY A 13 -44.74 21.70 7.17
N SER A 14 -45.02 20.67 7.97
CA SER A 14 -45.78 19.51 7.51
C SER A 14 -46.91 19.20 8.49
N ILE A 15 -48.12 19.60 8.08
CA ILE A 15 -49.40 19.30 8.72
C ILE A 15 -49.77 17.83 8.43
N GLN A 16 -50.28 17.17 9.48
CA GLN A 16 -50.84 15.82 9.51
C GLN A 16 -51.99 15.57 8.53
N ARG A 17 -52.10 14.33 8.05
CA ARG A 17 -53.31 13.45 8.05
C ARG A 17 -52.82 12.00 7.85
N GLN A 18 -52.74 11.19 8.91
CA GLN A 18 -53.78 10.27 9.41
C GLN A 18 -54.25 9.19 8.43
N GLY A 19 -53.97 7.93 8.80
CA GLY A 19 -54.93 6.82 8.69
C GLY A 19 -54.56 5.67 7.74
N LEU A 20 -53.93 4.60 8.25
CA LEU A 20 -54.57 3.30 8.54
C LEU A 20 -53.53 2.18 8.79
N THR A 21 -53.67 1.55 9.95
CA THR A 21 -53.08 0.30 10.48
C THR A 21 -53.65 -0.94 9.73
N SER A 22 -53.22 -2.21 9.79
CA SER A 22 -52.16 -2.99 10.48
C SER A 22 -52.26 -4.50 10.07
N PHE A 23 -51.14 -5.24 10.27
CA PHE A 23 -51.00 -6.72 10.49
C PHE A 23 -50.92 -7.69 9.29
N PRO A 24 -50.34 -8.92 9.46
CA PRO A 24 -49.17 -9.30 10.27
C PRO A 24 -48.15 -10.25 9.57
N SER A 25 -47.03 -10.41 10.26
CA SER A 25 -45.99 -11.45 10.23
C SER A 25 -46.39 -12.88 9.86
N GLN A 26 -45.49 -13.61 9.16
CA GLN A 26 -45.21 -15.02 9.47
C GLN A 26 -43.71 -15.35 9.37
N SER A 27 -43.18 -15.79 10.51
CA SER A 27 -41.95 -16.53 10.74
C SER A 27 -42.04 -17.95 10.18
N TRP A 28 -40.96 -18.48 9.61
CA TRP A 28 -40.74 -19.92 9.52
C TRP A 28 -39.38 -20.28 10.11
N MET A 29 -39.44 -20.95 11.26
CA MET A 29 -38.35 -21.67 11.90
C MET A 29 -38.30 -23.10 11.34
N SER A 30 -37.08 -23.52 10.97
CA SER A 30 -36.47 -24.86 11.14
C SER A 30 -37.29 -26.14 11.00
N SER A 31 -36.77 -27.07 10.19
CA SER A 31 -36.81 -28.51 10.51
C SER A 31 -35.48 -29.19 10.13
N ASN A 32 -34.86 -29.77 11.15
CA ASN A 32 -33.80 -30.77 11.08
C ASN A 32 -34.36 -32.09 10.54
N ILE A 33 -33.59 -32.79 9.70
CA ILE A 33 -33.65 -34.25 9.63
C ILE A 33 -32.22 -34.78 9.71
N ASN A 34 -31.94 -35.45 10.84
CA ASN A 34 -30.86 -36.40 10.99
C ASN A 34 -31.23 -37.69 10.26
N THR A 35 -30.29 -38.31 9.55
CA THR A 35 -30.21 -39.78 9.57
C THR A 35 -28.75 -40.25 9.42
N THR A 36 -28.48 -41.21 10.28
CA THR A 36 -27.24 -41.86 10.71
C THR A 36 -26.54 -42.75 9.68
N ASN A 37 -25.22 -42.86 9.88
CA ASN A 37 -24.37 -44.06 9.82
C ASN A 37 -24.42 -44.97 8.58
N ASN A 38 -23.27 -45.13 7.92
CA ASN A 38 -22.57 -46.42 7.92
C ASN A 38 -21.07 -46.24 7.64
N ARG A 39 -20.27 -46.89 8.50
CA ARG A 39 -18.82 -47.03 8.47
C ARG A 39 -18.56 -48.53 8.55
N ALA A 40 -17.79 -49.08 7.60
CA ALA A 40 -16.74 -50.12 7.80
C ALA A 40 -16.53 -50.97 6.52
N ASN A 41 -15.25 -51.05 6.12
CA ASN A 41 -14.48 -52.27 5.75
C ASN A 41 -14.93 -53.11 4.53
N ASN A 42 -14.08 -53.71 3.70
CA ASN A 42 -12.64 -54.05 3.75
C ASN A 42 -12.17 -54.58 2.37
N ASN A 43 -10.84 -54.57 2.18
CA ASN A 43 -9.97 -55.51 1.43
C ASN A 43 -9.81 -55.44 -0.10
N ASP A 44 -8.58 -55.04 -0.50
CA ASP A 44 -7.55 -55.80 -1.22
C ASP A 44 -7.96 -56.71 -2.40
N ASP A 45 -7.38 -56.46 -3.59
CA ASP A 45 -6.23 -57.25 -4.02
C ASP A 45 -5.54 -56.73 -5.31
N ASN A 46 -4.24 -56.97 -5.34
CA ASN A 46 -3.27 -56.60 -6.37
C ASN A 46 -3.39 -57.45 -7.66
N ASN A 47 -2.93 -56.89 -8.79
CA ASN A 47 -1.68 -57.26 -9.49
C ASN A 47 -1.73 -57.34 -11.04
N LYS A 48 -0.69 -56.72 -11.63
CA LYS A 48 0.13 -57.10 -12.81
C LYS A 48 -0.22 -56.66 -14.25
N ASP A 49 0.70 -55.83 -14.74
CA ASP A 49 1.56 -56.00 -15.93
C ASP A 49 0.94 -56.12 -17.32
N HIS A 50 1.15 -55.11 -18.18
CA HIS A 50 2.25 -55.13 -19.16
C HIS A 50 2.33 -53.87 -20.03
N SER A 51 3.56 -53.57 -20.42
CA SER A 51 4.10 -52.53 -21.28
C SER A 51 3.61 -52.58 -22.74
N ASN A 52 3.55 -51.42 -23.42
CA ASN A 52 4.35 -51.11 -24.64
C ASN A 52 4.01 -49.72 -25.23
N THR A 53 5.06 -48.94 -25.46
CA THR A 53 5.18 -47.76 -26.35
C THR A 53 5.62 -48.22 -27.77
N PRO A 54 5.95 -47.36 -28.76
CA PRO A 54 5.28 -46.16 -29.32
C PRO A 54 5.26 -46.13 -30.89
N SER A 55 4.43 -45.29 -31.52
CA SER A 55 4.67 -44.75 -32.91
C SER A 55 3.56 -43.73 -33.26
N GLN A 56 3.86 -42.42 -33.31
CA GLN A 56 4.26 -41.64 -34.49
C GLN A 56 3.24 -41.57 -35.64
N LEU A 57 2.56 -40.43 -35.77
CA LEU A 57 2.47 -39.66 -37.01
C LEU A 57 2.03 -38.21 -36.71
N ALA A 58 2.74 -37.29 -37.34
CA ALA A 58 2.75 -35.85 -37.13
C ALA A 58 1.85 -35.10 -38.14
N ASN A 59 1.86 -33.77 -37.98
CA ASN A 59 1.41 -32.67 -38.87
C ASN A 59 0.16 -31.95 -38.31
N ASP A 60 0.06 -30.62 -38.19
CA ASP A 60 0.94 -29.48 -38.45
C ASP A 60 0.26 -28.20 -37.88
N LEU A 61 1.06 -27.18 -37.47
CA LEU A 61 0.78 -25.74 -37.19
C LEU A 61 0.19 -25.27 -35.83
N PRO A 62 0.51 -24.03 -35.33
CA PRO A 62 1.77 -23.28 -35.46
C PRO A 62 2.42 -22.88 -34.11
N TYR A 63 3.74 -22.72 -34.19
CA TYR A 63 4.68 -22.28 -33.16
C TYR A 63 4.51 -20.79 -32.79
N THR A 64 3.73 -20.49 -31.74
CA THR A 64 3.84 -19.18 -31.04
C THR A 64 3.61 -19.27 -29.52
N GLU A 65 2.89 -20.28 -29.04
CA GLU A 65 2.57 -20.41 -27.60
C GLU A 65 3.66 -21.11 -26.77
N VAL A 66 4.54 -21.91 -27.39
CA VAL A 66 5.56 -22.68 -26.66
C VAL A 66 6.71 -21.80 -26.16
N ARG A 67 7.01 -20.67 -26.82
CA ARG A 67 8.04 -19.72 -26.35
C ARG A 67 7.60 -18.87 -25.16
N GLN A 68 6.30 -18.59 -25.02
CA GLN A 68 5.77 -17.81 -23.88
C GLN A 68 5.65 -18.64 -22.61
N LEU A 69 5.27 -19.93 -22.72
CA LEU A 69 5.27 -20.84 -21.57
C LEU A 69 6.69 -21.20 -21.10
N SER A 70 7.69 -21.25 -22.00
CA SER A 70 9.09 -21.44 -21.58
C SER A 70 9.65 -20.19 -20.91
N CYS A 71 9.31 -18.97 -21.35
CA CYS A 71 9.71 -17.74 -20.66
C CYS A 71 9.03 -17.58 -19.29
N SER A 72 7.76 -17.98 -19.15
CA SER A 72 7.02 -17.96 -17.88
C SER A 72 7.58 -18.97 -16.87
N LYS A 73 7.92 -20.19 -17.31
CA LYS A 73 8.56 -21.19 -16.44
C LYS A 73 10.00 -20.81 -16.10
N GLN A 74 10.77 -20.28 -17.05
CA GLN A 74 12.15 -19.83 -16.79
C GLN A 74 12.17 -18.62 -15.84
N ALA A 75 11.25 -17.65 -15.99
CA ALA A 75 11.14 -16.51 -15.08
C ALA A 75 10.73 -16.94 -13.66
N ARG A 76 9.86 -17.95 -13.53
CA ARG A 76 9.43 -18.49 -12.23
C ARG A 76 10.54 -19.28 -11.52
N ILE A 77 11.31 -20.07 -12.26
CA ILE A 77 12.50 -20.78 -11.74
C ILE A 77 13.59 -19.78 -11.33
N THR A 78 13.83 -18.73 -12.14
CA THR A 78 14.83 -17.70 -11.82
C THR A 78 14.44 -16.87 -10.59
N TYR A 79 13.13 -16.65 -10.35
CA TYR A 79 12.63 -15.91 -9.19
C TYR A 79 12.65 -16.76 -7.91
N GLU A 80 12.34 -18.06 -7.99
CA GLU A 80 12.46 -18.99 -6.86
C GLU A 80 13.93 -19.27 -6.50
N GLU A 81 14.84 -19.36 -7.48
CA GLU A 81 16.29 -19.43 -7.23
C GLU A 81 16.88 -18.11 -6.69
N TYR A 82 16.31 -16.96 -7.05
CA TYR A 82 16.69 -15.65 -6.48
C TYR A 82 16.22 -15.51 -5.02
N LEU A 83 14.99 -15.95 -4.70
CA LEU A 83 14.48 -15.99 -3.32
C LEU A 83 15.20 -17.02 -2.45
N ALA A 84 15.58 -18.18 -3.01
CA ALA A 84 16.39 -19.17 -2.31
C ALA A 84 17.82 -18.65 -2.03
N ASN A 85 18.46 -17.99 -3.00
CA ASN A 85 19.77 -17.37 -2.81
C ASN A 85 19.75 -16.15 -1.87
N LEU A 86 18.62 -15.43 -1.75
CA LEU A 86 18.47 -14.36 -0.75
C LEU A 86 18.36 -14.94 0.67
N CYS A 87 17.62 -16.05 0.85
CA CYS A 87 17.52 -16.75 2.13
C CYS A 87 18.84 -17.40 2.56
N ASP A 88 19.59 -18.01 1.63
CA ASP A 88 20.86 -18.68 1.94
C ASP A 88 22.03 -17.70 2.16
N ASN A 89 22.02 -16.53 1.52
CA ASN A 89 23.04 -15.50 1.75
C ASN A 89 22.81 -14.67 3.02
N GLN A 90 21.56 -14.50 3.48
CA GLN A 90 21.30 -13.86 4.78
C GLN A 90 21.45 -14.80 5.98
N SER A 91 21.16 -16.11 5.82
CA SER A 91 21.36 -17.09 6.90
C SER A 91 22.85 -17.30 7.25
N ASN A 92 23.75 -17.20 6.26
CA ASN A 92 25.19 -17.39 6.47
C ASN A 92 25.92 -16.19 7.12
N VAL A 93 25.35 -14.99 7.07
CA VAL A 93 25.88 -13.81 7.79
C VAL A 93 25.38 -13.78 9.25
N ILE A 94 24.18 -14.31 9.51
CA ILE A 94 23.56 -14.31 10.85
C ILE A 94 24.09 -15.44 11.74
N HIS A 95 24.53 -16.57 11.17
CA HIS A 95 25.01 -17.73 11.95
C HIS A 95 26.42 -17.61 12.56
N LYS A 96 27.21 -16.56 12.23
CA LYS A 96 28.57 -16.36 12.79
C LYS A 96 28.65 -15.40 13.99
N SER A 97 27.56 -14.72 14.37
CA SER A 97 27.55 -13.83 15.54
C SER A 97 26.91 -14.43 16.80
N PHE A 98 26.42 -15.67 16.75
CA PHE A 98 25.77 -16.33 17.89
C PHE A 98 26.60 -17.51 18.44
N ARG A 99 27.75 -17.21 19.05
CA ARG A 99 28.37 -18.09 20.06
C ARG A 99 29.08 -17.26 21.15
N ARG A 100 28.56 -17.41 22.37
CA ARG A 100 29.15 -17.08 23.70
C ARG A 100 29.16 -15.60 24.10
N THR A 101 28.23 -15.23 24.98
CA THR A 101 28.47 -15.19 26.44
C THR A 101 27.14 -15.06 27.18
N SER A 102 26.65 -16.18 27.74
CA SER A 102 25.76 -16.14 28.90
C SER A 102 26.63 -15.86 30.11
N CYS A 103 26.45 -14.71 30.76
CA CYS A 103 26.89 -14.51 32.14
C CYS A 103 25.65 -14.42 33.02
N THR A 104 25.34 -15.54 33.64
CA THR A 104 24.42 -15.71 34.75
C THR A 104 24.93 -14.87 35.93
N LEU A 105 24.10 -13.95 36.44
CA LEU A 105 24.33 -13.28 37.71
C LEU A 105 24.27 -14.32 38.84
N SER A 106 25.43 -14.66 39.41
CA SER A 106 25.54 -15.34 40.71
C SER A 106 26.01 -14.35 41.76
N LEU A 107 25.11 -14.03 42.69
CA LEU A 107 25.37 -13.20 43.86
C LEU A 107 26.21 -14.02 44.87
N SER A 108 27.45 -13.62 45.12
CA SER A 108 28.25 -14.13 46.24
C SER A 108 28.64 -12.99 47.17
N ILE A 109 28.03 -13.00 48.36
CA ILE A 109 28.39 -12.15 49.50
C ILE A 109 29.54 -12.83 50.25
N MET A 110 30.70 -12.19 50.34
CA MET A 110 31.62 -12.33 51.48
C MET A 110 32.61 -11.16 51.49
N GLY A 111 32.78 -10.57 52.68
CA GLY A 111 33.35 -9.23 52.88
C GLY A 111 34.87 -9.14 53.03
N GLY A 112 35.33 -7.90 53.30
CA GLY A 112 36.70 -7.62 53.71
C GLY A 112 37.25 -6.25 53.31
N THR A 113 36.89 -5.22 54.08
CA THR A 113 37.70 -4.04 54.46
C THR A 113 38.46 -3.18 53.43
N ASN A 114 38.02 -1.92 53.32
CA ASN A 114 38.76 -0.65 53.20
C ASN A 114 39.79 -0.44 52.07
N SER A 115 39.46 0.42 51.09
CA SER A 115 39.87 1.84 51.10
C SER A 115 39.51 2.58 49.80
N ARG A 116 39.25 3.89 49.95
CA ARG A 116 38.94 4.93 48.95
C ARG A 116 37.56 4.91 48.31
N ILE A 117 36.71 5.76 48.89
CA ILE A 117 35.59 6.44 48.25
C ILE A 117 36.16 7.23 47.07
N GLU A 118 36.07 6.68 45.86
CA GLU A 118 35.99 7.50 44.65
C GLU A 118 34.52 7.84 44.44
N THR A 119 34.27 9.13 44.38
CA THR A 119 32.96 9.75 44.26
C THR A 119 32.25 9.27 43.00
N ASN A 120 30.99 8.88 43.16
CA ASN A 120 29.98 8.74 42.11
C ASN A 120 30.11 9.87 41.07
N ARG A 121 30.80 9.62 39.96
CA ARG A 121 30.48 10.27 38.70
C ARG A 121 29.40 9.41 38.07
N ASN A 122 28.23 9.99 37.83
CA ASN A 122 27.21 9.41 36.96
C ASN A 122 27.89 8.85 35.70
N PRO A 123 27.49 7.69 35.18
CA PRO A 123 28.09 7.17 33.96
C PRO A 123 27.97 8.24 32.88
N VAL A 124 29.11 8.81 32.50
CA VAL A 124 29.17 9.81 31.43
C VAL A 124 28.69 9.09 30.19
N LYS A 125 27.55 9.51 29.62
CA LYS A 125 27.14 9.05 28.30
C LYS A 125 28.28 9.39 27.34
N THR A 126 29.02 8.38 26.89
CA THR A 126 30.13 8.55 25.95
C THR A 126 29.57 8.60 24.54
N TYR A 127 29.45 9.81 24.00
CA TYR A 127 29.09 10.01 22.59
C TYR A 127 30.33 9.82 21.71
N THR A 128 30.22 9.08 20.61
CA THR A 128 31.31 8.95 19.62
C THR A 128 31.70 10.30 19.02
N GLY A 129 33.00 10.48 18.77
CA GLY A 129 33.55 11.67 18.09
C GLY A 129 33.80 12.87 19.00
N PHE A 130 33.62 12.71 20.32
CA PHE A 130 34.01 13.73 21.31
C PHE A 130 35.47 13.58 21.71
N GLU A 131 36.14 14.72 21.82
CA GLU A 131 37.54 14.88 22.21
C GLU A 131 37.62 15.79 23.44
N ASP A 132 38.65 15.61 24.28
CA ASP A 132 38.90 16.49 25.42
C ASP A 132 39.72 17.71 24.95
N HIS A 133 39.14 18.91 25.02
CA HIS A 133 39.82 20.18 24.70
C HIS A 133 39.63 21.13 25.89
N ASP A 134 40.73 21.67 26.44
CA ASP A 134 40.71 22.61 27.57
C ASP A 134 39.89 22.15 28.80
N ASN A 135 39.91 20.84 29.12
CA ASN A 135 39.10 20.19 30.17
C ASN A 135 37.58 20.15 29.91
N GLU A 136 37.13 20.42 28.68
CA GLU A 136 35.76 20.22 28.24
C GLU A 136 35.68 19.14 27.14
N GLN A 137 34.59 18.38 27.14
CA GLN A 137 34.29 17.48 26.03
C GLN A 137 33.69 18.27 24.88
N VAL A 138 34.36 18.24 23.74
CA VAL A 138 33.95 18.94 22.52
C VAL A 138 33.85 17.99 21.34
N ILE A 139 33.03 18.35 20.35
CA ILE A 139 32.97 17.67 19.05
C ILE A 139 33.33 18.67 17.96
N SER A 140 34.18 18.28 17.01
CA SER A 140 34.50 19.13 15.85
C SER A 140 33.33 19.18 14.87
N LYS A 141 33.25 20.25 14.07
CA LYS A 141 32.21 20.39 13.03
C LYS A 141 32.22 19.24 12.04
N GLU A 142 33.42 18.79 11.65
CA GLU A 142 33.59 17.64 10.76
C GLU A 142 33.09 16.35 11.41
N SER A 143 33.49 16.06 12.66
CA SER A 143 33.03 14.88 13.40
C SER A 143 31.52 14.89 13.63
N PHE A 144 30.93 16.06 13.90
CA PHE A 144 29.48 16.22 14.01
C PHE A 144 28.78 15.94 12.69
N ARG A 145 29.27 16.53 11.58
CA ARG A 145 28.71 16.33 10.24
C ARG A 145 28.81 14.86 9.78
N ASN A 146 29.91 14.18 10.13
CA ASN A 146 30.15 12.77 9.80
C ASN A 146 29.23 11.78 10.56
N LYS A 147 28.47 12.23 11.56
CA LYS A 147 27.37 11.43 12.15
C LYS A 147 26.16 11.32 11.24
N PHE A 148 26.01 12.21 10.27
CA PHE A 148 24.89 12.24 9.35
C PHE A 148 25.28 11.62 8.01
N ASP A 149 24.27 11.08 7.31
CA ASP A 149 24.42 10.73 5.90
C ASP A 149 24.61 12.00 5.05
N PHE A 150 25.27 11.89 3.89
CA PHE A 150 25.52 13.02 3.00
C PHE A 150 24.23 13.74 2.61
N CYS A 151 23.10 13.03 2.53
CA CYS A 151 21.82 13.62 2.18
C CYS A 151 21.29 14.59 3.25
N LEU A 152 21.78 14.47 4.50
CA LEU A 152 21.40 15.31 5.64
C LEU A 152 22.50 16.31 6.04
N TYR A 153 23.60 16.43 5.29
CA TYR A 153 24.67 17.39 5.61
C TYR A 153 24.19 18.83 5.72
N TYR A 154 23.29 19.27 4.84
CA TYR A 154 22.73 20.62 4.95
C TYR A 154 21.95 20.81 6.25
N LEU A 155 21.21 19.81 6.70
CA LEU A 155 20.51 19.84 7.98
C LEU A 155 21.50 19.85 9.15
N ALA A 156 22.57 19.04 9.08
CA ALA A 156 23.64 19.03 10.08
C ALA A 156 24.31 20.41 10.20
N ASP A 157 24.62 21.06 9.07
CA ASP A 157 25.22 22.39 9.04
C ASP A 157 24.29 23.45 9.65
N LEU A 158 22.97 23.34 9.43
CA LEU A 158 21.98 24.22 10.07
C LEU A 158 21.85 23.95 11.57
N LEU A 159 21.82 22.69 12.01
CA LEU A 159 21.81 22.34 13.43
C LEU A 159 23.07 22.87 14.13
N TRP A 160 24.23 22.72 13.49
CA TRP A 160 25.47 23.31 13.99
C TRP A 160 25.35 24.83 14.12
N GLY A 161 24.97 25.51 13.03
CA GLY A 161 24.92 26.98 12.99
C GLY A 161 23.87 27.63 13.91
N ASN A 162 22.86 26.88 14.37
CA ASN A 162 21.87 27.38 15.33
C ASN A 162 22.26 27.14 16.80
N PHE A 163 23.16 26.19 17.08
CA PHE A 163 23.50 25.80 18.45
C PHE A 163 24.96 26.06 18.85
N ALA A 164 25.86 26.25 17.87
CA ALA A 164 27.24 26.67 18.09
C ALA A 164 27.28 28.11 18.67
N ASP A 165 28.28 28.40 19.50
CA ASP A 165 28.40 29.71 20.15
C ASP A 165 29.04 30.74 19.21
N ASP A 166 28.37 31.88 19.02
CA ASP A 166 28.91 33.07 18.32
C ASP A 166 30.18 33.64 19.00
N ARG A 167 30.52 33.21 20.23
CA ARG A 167 31.59 33.78 21.05
C ARG A 167 32.92 33.03 21.03
N ASN A 168 32.96 31.83 20.47
CA ASN A 168 34.23 31.12 20.27
C ASN A 168 34.80 31.55 18.91
N SER A 169 35.98 32.15 18.92
CA SER A 169 36.66 32.62 17.71
C SER A 169 36.97 31.51 16.70
N ASN A 170 36.85 30.25 17.11
CA ASN A 170 36.93 29.08 16.25
C ASN A 170 35.56 28.39 16.23
N ASP A 171 34.81 28.64 15.16
CA ASP A 171 33.53 28.01 14.75
C ASP A 171 33.63 26.47 14.54
N GLU A 172 34.72 25.87 15.03
CA GLU A 172 35.21 24.54 14.73
C GLU A 172 34.76 23.50 15.76
N PHE A 173 34.48 23.90 17.00
CA PHE A 173 34.15 23.00 18.11
C PHE A 173 32.84 23.35 18.82
N MET A 174 32.07 22.33 19.19
CA MET A 174 30.84 22.43 19.98
C MET A 174 31.00 21.68 21.30
N VAL A 175 30.70 22.35 22.41
CA VAL A 175 30.76 21.75 23.76
C VAL A 175 29.61 20.77 24.00
N LEU A 176 29.86 19.73 24.81
CA LEU A 176 28.90 18.66 25.12
C LEU A 176 27.53 19.19 25.61
N LYS A 177 27.51 20.26 26.40
CA LYS A 177 26.25 20.84 26.90
C LYS A 177 25.35 21.34 25.76
N LYS A 178 25.93 21.94 24.72
CA LYS A 178 25.19 22.44 23.55
C LYS A 178 24.72 21.29 22.66
N TYR A 179 25.57 20.29 22.49
CA TYR A 179 25.19 19.04 21.81
C TYR A 179 23.99 18.37 22.50
N GLN A 180 24.00 18.31 23.84
CA GLN A 180 22.85 17.82 24.61
C GLN A 180 21.60 18.69 24.43
N SER A 181 21.75 20.01 24.31
CA SER A 181 20.61 20.90 24.00
C SER A 181 19.98 20.62 22.62
N ILE A 182 20.75 20.17 21.63
CA ILE A 182 20.18 19.71 20.34
C ILE A 182 19.28 18.49 20.56
N ILE A 183 19.79 17.48 21.27
CA ILE A 183 19.05 16.25 21.57
C ILE A 183 17.79 16.58 22.38
N GLU A 184 17.90 17.47 23.36
CA GLU A 184 16.81 17.88 24.23
C GLU A 184 15.75 18.68 23.45
N CYS A 185 16.15 19.57 22.53
CA CYS A 185 15.26 20.30 21.63
C CYS A 185 14.48 19.34 20.72
N LEU A 186 15.17 18.40 20.07
CA LEU A 186 14.54 17.40 19.21
C LEU A 186 13.60 16.47 19.99
N SER A 187 13.96 16.07 21.21
CA SER A 187 13.16 15.16 22.03
C SER A 187 11.91 15.83 22.62
N SER A 188 12.05 17.06 23.14
CA SER A 188 11.00 17.74 23.91
C SER A 188 9.97 18.52 23.09
N ALA A 189 10.27 18.82 21.82
CA ALA A 189 9.36 19.61 20.99
C ALA A 189 8.01 18.91 20.78
N GLN A 190 6.91 19.63 21.02
CA GLN A 190 5.56 19.15 20.73
C GLN A 190 5.28 19.17 19.23
N GLU A 191 5.70 20.22 18.55
CA GLU A 191 5.56 20.39 17.10
C GLU A 191 6.94 20.23 16.42
N LYS A 192 7.24 19.01 15.96
CA LYS A 192 8.55 18.69 15.35
C LYS A 192 8.83 19.52 14.09
N LEU A 193 7.79 19.84 13.31
CA LEU A 193 7.93 20.66 12.11
C LEU A 193 8.44 22.07 12.43
N GLU A 194 7.95 22.69 13.51
CA GLU A 194 8.39 24.02 13.91
C GLU A 194 9.88 24.06 14.26
N VAL A 195 10.41 22.98 14.86
CA VAL A 195 11.85 22.85 15.11
C VAL A 195 12.63 22.97 13.81
N PHE A 196 12.27 22.22 12.77
CA PHE A 196 12.95 22.28 11.48
C PHE A 196 12.82 23.62 10.78
N LEU A 197 11.64 24.26 10.86
CA LEU A 197 11.44 25.59 10.30
C LEU A 197 12.26 26.65 11.04
N SER A 198 12.41 26.52 12.36
CA SER A 198 13.19 27.46 13.17
C SER A 198 14.69 27.45 12.85
N LEU A 199 15.20 26.38 12.21
CA LEU A 199 16.60 26.30 11.77
C LEU A 199 16.92 27.28 10.64
N PHE A 200 15.92 27.70 9.87
CA PHE A 200 16.09 28.71 8.85
C PHE A 200 16.13 30.10 9.51
N LYS A 201 17.21 30.86 9.28
CA LYS A 201 17.42 32.20 9.89
C LYS A 201 16.34 33.21 9.52
N LEU A 202 15.67 33.02 8.38
CA LEU A 202 14.60 33.88 7.89
C LEU A 202 13.26 33.22 8.19
N ARG A 203 12.26 34.00 8.65
CA ARG A 203 10.87 33.53 8.87
C ARG A 203 10.08 33.25 7.59
N VAL A 204 10.79 33.24 6.48
CA VAL A 204 10.28 33.32 5.13
C VAL A 204 11.18 32.44 4.30
N LEU A 205 10.60 31.42 3.67
CA LEU A 205 11.33 30.43 2.90
C LEU A 205 11.17 30.68 1.40
N SER A 206 12.29 30.57 0.68
CA SER A 206 12.30 30.50 -0.78
C SER A 206 11.86 29.11 -1.26
N GLU A 207 11.56 28.97 -2.56
CA GLU A 207 11.31 27.65 -3.16
C GLU A 207 12.48 26.68 -2.92
N SER A 208 13.72 27.20 -2.92
CA SER A 208 14.91 26.38 -2.67
C SER A 208 15.00 25.87 -1.24
N ASP A 209 14.58 26.68 -0.26
CA ASP A 209 14.54 26.29 1.15
C ASP A 209 13.46 25.23 1.39
N VAL A 210 12.29 25.39 0.75
CA VAL A 210 11.22 24.38 0.81
C VAL A 210 11.68 23.06 0.18
N LYS A 211 12.38 23.10 -0.96
CA LYS A 211 12.97 21.90 -1.55
C LYS A 211 13.99 21.25 -0.62
N ALA A 212 14.81 22.04 0.07
CA ALA A 212 15.76 21.51 1.05
C ALA A 212 15.05 20.83 2.24
N LEU A 213 14.00 21.45 2.79
CA LEU A 213 13.18 20.87 3.86
C LEU A 213 12.59 19.50 3.45
N PHE A 214 12.00 19.44 2.26
CA PHE A 214 11.44 18.20 1.72
C PHE A 214 12.51 17.15 1.40
N ARG A 215 13.71 17.55 0.96
CA ARG A 215 14.83 16.62 0.79
C ARG A 215 15.18 15.92 2.10
N TRP A 216 15.02 16.58 3.26
CA TRP A 216 15.18 15.92 4.55
C TRP A 216 14.08 14.89 4.79
N PHE A 217 12.81 15.25 4.53
CA PHE A 217 11.66 14.33 4.65
C PHE A 217 11.74 13.14 3.68
N LEU A 218 12.43 13.32 2.55
CA LEU A 218 12.64 12.33 1.50
C LEU A 218 13.96 11.57 1.66
N LEU A 219 14.70 11.81 2.74
CA LEU A 219 15.99 11.18 3.03
C LEU A 219 16.98 11.30 1.85
N GLY A 220 17.00 12.48 1.21
CA GLY A 220 17.88 12.81 0.08
C GLY A 220 17.28 12.61 -1.31
N ARG A 221 16.13 11.94 -1.41
CA ARG A 221 15.47 11.72 -2.70
C ARG A 221 14.88 13.03 -3.24
N ASP A 222 15.03 13.24 -4.55
CA ASP A 222 14.38 14.35 -5.25
C ASP A 222 13.08 13.88 -5.90
N LEU A 223 12.10 14.79 -5.95
CA LEU A 223 10.82 14.56 -6.60
C LEU A 223 10.88 14.99 -8.06
N LYS A 224 10.07 14.36 -8.92
CA LYS A 224 9.96 14.80 -10.31
C LYS A 224 9.35 16.20 -10.41
N PRO A 225 9.64 16.96 -11.47
CA PRO A 225 9.13 18.32 -11.67
C PRO A 225 7.60 18.43 -11.54
N ASP A 226 6.85 17.46 -12.06
CA ASP A 226 5.38 17.44 -11.99
C ASP A 226 4.86 17.33 -10.55
N MET A 227 5.56 16.59 -9.69
CA MET A 227 5.21 16.46 -8.27
C MET A 227 5.53 17.76 -7.52
N TRP A 228 6.66 18.40 -7.84
CA TRP A 228 6.97 19.72 -7.31
C TRP A 228 5.92 20.76 -7.68
N GLN A 229 5.48 20.78 -8.94
CA GLN A 229 4.39 21.65 -9.38
C GLN A 229 3.11 21.37 -8.58
N LEU A 230 2.76 20.10 -8.35
CA LEU A 230 1.60 19.75 -7.54
C LEU A 230 1.72 20.25 -6.09
N ILE A 231 2.89 20.05 -5.46
CA ILE A 231 3.13 20.50 -4.08
C ILE A 231 3.00 22.02 -3.98
N PHE A 232 3.66 22.77 -4.86
CA PHE A 232 3.64 24.23 -4.79
C PHE A 232 2.26 24.82 -5.14
N THR A 233 1.55 24.25 -6.10
CA THR A 233 0.26 24.80 -6.56
C THR A 233 -0.93 24.35 -5.74
N SER A 234 -0.91 23.14 -5.19
CA SER A 234 -2.09 22.54 -4.54
C SER A 234 -1.92 22.36 -3.04
N ILE A 235 -0.69 22.13 -2.56
CA ILE A 235 -0.44 21.81 -1.15
C ILE A 235 -0.01 23.06 -0.37
N LEU A 236 1.07 23.72 -0.79
CA LEU A 236 1.65 24.83 -0.04
C LEU A 236 1.04 26.18 -0.42
N SER A 237 0.72 26.39 -1.70
CA SER A 237 0.20 27.65 -2.26
C SER A 237 1.01 28.88 -1.84
N SER A 238 1.96 29.31 -2.67
CA SER A 238 2.77 30.51 -2.37
C SER A 238 1.91 31.77 -2.29
N ASP A 239 2.46 32.81 -1.66
CA ASP A 239 1.93 34.16 -1.85
C ASP A 239 2.18 34.68 -3.27
N GLU A 240 1.68 35.89 -3.57
CA GLU A 240 1.81 36.56 -4.88
C GLU A 240 3.28 36.78 -5.31
N ASN A 241 4.23 36.69 -4.37
CA ASN A 241 5.66 36.89 -4.61
C ASN A 241 6.46 35.59 -4.69
N GLY A 242 5.81 34.42 -4.65
CA GLY A 242 6.50 33.12 -4.67
C GLY A 242 7.20 32.79 -3.35
N ILE A 243 6.75 33.40 -2.25
CA ILE A 243 7.33 33.30 -0.93
C ILE A 243 6.43 32.45 -0.02
N TYR A 244 7.04 31.67 0.88
CA TYR A 244 6.34 30.80 1.82
C TYR A 244 6.58 31.22 3.27
N LYS A 245 5.52 31.63 3.96
CA LYS A 245 5.57 31.96 5.40
C LYS A 245 5.55 30.68 6.23
N HIS A 246 6.26 30.69 7.35
CA HIS A 246 6.31 29.53 8.27
C HIS A 246 4.91 29.07 8.68
N ASP A 247 4.04 29.98 9.12
CA ASP A 247 2.67 29.64 9.56
C ASP A 247 1.85 28.91 8.48
N THR A 248 2.02 29.31 7.21
CA THR A 248 1.35 28.65 6.07
C THR A 248 1.89 27.26 5.85
N ILE A 249 3.22 27.09 5.90
CA ILE A 249 3.86 25.78 5.78
C ILE A 249 3.44 24.86 6.93
N VAL A 250 3.46 25.35 8.17
CA VAL A 250 3.02 24.60 9.36
C VAL A 250 1.58 24.15 9.20
N SER A 251 0.66 25.06 8.86
CA SER A 251 -0.75 24.74 8.66
C SER A 251 -0.97 23.67 7.57
N CYS A 252 -0.26 23.78 6.45
CA CYS A 252 -0.40 22.85 5.33
C CYS A 252 0.25 21.50 5.59
N LEU A 253 1.47 21.49 6.14
CA LEU A 253 2.25 20.27 6.37
C LEU A 253 1.86 19.55 7.66
N ASN A 254 1.44 20.20 8.75
CA ASN A 254 0.92 19.48 9.91
C ASN A 254 -0.34 18.66 9.56
N ARG A 255 -1.11 19.10 8.55
CA ARG A 255 -2.24 18.33 8.03
C ARG A 255 -1.82 17.14 7.17
N LEU A 256 -0.66 17.20 6.53
CA LEU A 256 -0.23 16.21 5.55
C LEU A 256 0.86 15.28 6.06
N CYS A 257 1.81 15.75 6.85
CA CYS A 257 3.04 15.07 7.22
C CYS A 257 3.30 15.12 8.75
N PRO A 258 2.29 15.03 9.65
CA PRO A 258 2.54 15.15 11.08
C PRO A 258 3.56 14.11 11.56
N ASP A 259 3.48 12.92 11.00
CA ASP A 259 4.25 11.77 11.47
C ASP A 259 5.60 11.60 10.73
N ILE A 260 5.75 12.11 9.51
CA ILE A 260 7.04 12.11 8.79
C ILE A 260 8.08 12.98 9.50
N CYS A 261 7.65 14.07 10.14
CA CYS A 261 8.54 14.87 10.98
C CYS A 261 9.00 14.08 12.22
N ASN A 262 8.12 13.25 12.78
CA ASN A 262 8.48 12.36 13.90
C ASN A 262 9.49 11.30 13.45
N ASP A 263 9.30 10.71 12.27
CA ASP A 263 10.27 9.77 11.67
C ASP A 263 11.66 10.40 11.53
N LEU A 264 11.73 11.61 10.95
CA LEU A 264 12.99 12.33 10.80
C LEU A 264 13.62 12.62 12.17
N VAL A 265 12.84 13.06 13.17
CA VAL A 265 13.35 13.28 14.53
C VAL A 265 13.90 11.99 15.14
N ASN A 266 13.19 10.87 14.99
CA ASN A 266 13.64 9.58 15.52
C ASN A 266 14.96 9.13 14.86
N ILE A 267 15.08 9.30 13.53
CA ILE A 267 16.33 9.07 12.79
C ILE A 267 17.45 9.93 13.34
N LEU A 268 17.23 11.25 13.50
CA LEU A 268 18.25 12.18 14.01
C LEU A 268 18.64 11.85 15.44
N LEU A 269 17.69 11.54 16.31
CA LEU A 269 17.95 11.14 17.69
C LEU A 269 18.77 9.85 17.74
N GLN A 270 18.53 8.90 16.84
CA GLN A 270 19.36 7.72 16.74
C GLN A 270 20.79 8.07 16.30
N LEU A 271 20.95 8.86 15.24
CA LEU A 271 22.28 9.28 14.76
C LEU A 271 23.08 10.07 15.80
N LEU A 272 22.40 10.85 16.64
CA LEU A 272 23.01 11.65 17.70
C LEU A 272 23.30 10.84 18.98
N ASN A 273 22.49 9.84 19.32
CA ASN A 273 22.67 9.05 20.54
C ASN A 273 23.50 7.78 20.33
N ASP A 274 23.37 7.12 19.17
CA ASP A 274 24.01 5.83 18.91
C ASP A 274 25.39 6.01 18.28
N ASN A 275 26.27 5.05 18.56
CA ASN A 275 27.61 4.95 17.98
C ASN A 275 27.63 4.15 16.66
N HIS A 276 26.45 3.80 16.14
CA HIS A 276 26.29 3.02 14.92
C HIS A 276 25.82 3.93 13.79
N SER A 277 26.66 4.10 12.77
CA SER A 277 26.24 4.65 11.48
C SER A 277 25.40 3.61 10.75
N PHE A 278 24.12 3.89 10.51
CA PHE A 278 23.37 3.19 9.48
C PHE A 278 23.34 4.06 8.22
N ASN A 279 23.55 3.42 7.07
CA ASN A 279 23.59 4.13 5.81
C ASN A 279 22.17 4.37 5.30
N LEU A 280 21.75 5.64 5.21
CA LEU A 280 20.41 5.98 4.74
C LEU A 280 20.24 5.67 3.25
N THR A 281 21.33 5.56 2.47
CA THR A 281 21.23 5.20 1.04
C THR A 281 20.69 3.80 0.79
N ASP A 282 20.90 2.90 1.75
CA ASP A 282 20.45 1.50 1.62
C ASP A 282 18.95 1.39 1.93
N PHE A 283 18.38 2.43 2.54
CA PHE A 283 16.98 2.52 2.87
C PHE A 283 16.20 3.18 1.74
N ASN A 284 15.47 2.37 0.99
CA ASN A 284 14.49 2.86 0.02
C ASN A 284 13.09 2.36 0.41
N PRO A 285 12.29 3.15 1.14
CA PRO A 285 10.95 2.73 1.57
C PRO A 285 9.96 2.63 0.40
N TYR A 286 10.29 3.24 -0.75
CA TYR A 286 9.40 3.38 -1.90
C TYR A 286 9.80 2.45 -3.05
N THR A 287 9.91 1.16 -2.75
CA THR A 287 10.34 0.12 -3.71
C THR A 287 9.24 -0.37 -4.64
N LEU A 288 7.97 -0.05 -4.36
CA LEU A 288 6.88 -0.56 -5.18
C LEU A 288 7.03 -0.02 -6.60
N SER A 289 6.86 -0.88 -7.59
CA SER A 289 6.99 -0.51 -9.00
C SER A 289 5.65 -0.69 -9.68
N GLY A 290 4.89 0.40 -9.73
CA GLY A 290 3.65 0.52 -10.50
C GLY A 290 3.82 1.38 -11.75
N THR A 291 2.93 1.19 -12.73
CA THR A 291 2.94 2.03 -13.93
C THR A 291 2.43 3.45 -13.64
N ILE A 292 1.41 3.56 -12.79
CA ILE A 292 0.89 4.81 -12.24
C ILE A 292 1.50 5.06 -10.85
N LEU A 293 1.54 4.04 -9.97
CA LEU A 293 2.09 4.16 -8.61
C LEU A 293 3.62 4.30 -8.62
N THR A 294 4.08 5.51 -8.91
CA THR A 294 5.49 5.88 -8.82
C THR A 294 5.93 6.07 -7.37
N SER A 295 7.24 6.09 -7.14
CA SER A 295 7.82 6.37 -5.83
C SER A 295 7.50 7.78 -5.32
N ASP A 296 7.26 8.77 -6.20
CA ASP A 296 6.77 10.10 -5.78
C ASP A 296 5.36 10.02 -5.18
N LEU A 297 4.49 9.20 -5.78
CA LEU A 297 3.14 8.98 -5.26
C LEU A 297 3.13 8.15 -3.99
N GLN A 298 4.03 7.18 -3.86
CA GLN A 298 4.19 6.42 -2.61
C GLN A 298 4.58 7.34 -1.45
N TRP A 299 5.51 8.29 -1.67
CA TRP A 299 5.81 9.32 -0.68
C TRP A 299 4.56 10.15 -0.35
N LEU A 300 3.88 10.70 -1.36
CA LEU A 300 2.68 11.52 -1.14
C LEU A 300 1.61 10.75 -0.35
N PHE A 301 1.46 9.45 -0.61
CA PHE A 301 0.48 8.61 0.05
C PHE A 301 0.89 8.25 1.47
N SER A 302 2.20 8.09 1.73
CA SER A 302 2.71 7.89 3.09
C SER A 302 2.41 9.09 3.99
N THR A 303 2.15 10.27 3.43
CA THR A 303 1.82 11.45 4.24
C THR A 303 0.36 11.39 4.74
N PHE A 304 -0.64 11.15 3.88
CA PHE A 304 -2.05 11.31 4.25
C PHE A 304 -2.85 10.01 4.41
N LEU A 305 -2.35 8.87 3.93
CA LEU A 305 -3.06 7.61 4.13
C LEU A 305 -3.04 7.23 5.62
N THR A 306 -4.11 6.59 6.05
CA THR A 306 -4.27 6.09 7.43
C THR A 306 -4.80 4.66 7.38
N TYR A 307 -5.14 4.10 8.55
CA TYR A 307 -5.88 2.85 8.62
C TYR A 307 -7.10 2.88 7.67
N PRO A 308 -7.37 1.80 6.90
CA PRO A 308 -6.72 0.48 6.91
C PRO A 308 -5.58 0.29 5.88
N TYR A 309 -5.10 1.36 5.25
CA TYR A 309 -4.17 1.28 4.11
C TYR A 309 -2.70 1.17 4.51
N LYS A 310 -2.33 1.65 5.70
CA LYS A 310 -0.97 1.57 6.26
C LYS A 310 -0.79 0.37 7.18
N ARG A 311 0.40 -0.23 7.18
CA ARG A 311 0.81 -1.27 8.14
C ARG A 311 2.27 -1.21 8.51
N ALA A 312 2.57 -1.56 9.76
CA ALA A 312 3.93 -1.80 10.20
C ALA A 312 4.62 -2.89 9.34
N PRO A 313 5.76 -2.60 8.68
CA PRO A 313 6.60 -3.62 8.06
C PRO A 313 7.11 -4.64 9.09
N LYS A 314 7.46 -5.84 8.60
CA LYS A 314 8.10 -6.89 9.42
C LYS A 314 9.54 -6.53 9.82
N THR A 315 10.19 -5.68 9.04
CA THR A 315 11.55 -5.19 9.25
C THR A 315 11.49 -3.67 9.30
N CYS A 316 11.74 -3.09 10.48
CA CYS A 316 11.76 -1.64 10.68
C CYS A 316 13.22 -1.16 10.71
N LEU A 317 13.51 -0.01 10.08
CA LEU A 317 14.83 0.62 10.11
C LEU A 317 15.35 0.84 11.55
N LEU A 318 14.46 1.24 12.47
CA LEU A 318 14.80 1.47 13.89
C LEU A 318 14.65 0.23 14.79
N GLN A 319 14.40 -0.97 14.23
CA GLN A 319 14.19 -2.24 14.94
C GLN A 319 13.15 -2.23 16.09
N THR A 320 12.40 -1.14 16.25
CA THR A 320 11.54 -0.89 17.42
C THR A 320 10.21 -0.23 17.01
N ILE A 321 10.26 0.81 16.18
CA ILE A 321 9.08 1.53 15.69
C ILE A 321 9.16 1.62 14.14
N PRO A 322 8.11 1.19 13.41
CA PRO A 322 8.04 1.34 11.97
C PRO A 322 7.90 2.80 11.58
N LEU A 323 8.74 3.27 10.65
CA LEU A 323 8.61 4.61 10.10
C LEU A 323 7.39 4.67 9.18
N GLU A 324 6.68 5.79 9.14
CA GLU A 324 5.50 5.99 8.28
C GLU A 324 5.82 5.76 6.81
N CYS A 325 7.02 6.15 6.37
CA CYS A 325 7.46 5.91 5.02
C CYS A 325 7.54 4.41 4.67
N GLU A 326 7.78 3.53 5.64
CA GLU A 326 7.84 2.07 5.43
C GLU A 326 6.45 1.43 5.38
N GLN A 327 5.42 2.11 5.86
CA GLN A 327 4.12 1.49 6.13
C GLN A 327 3.26 1.21 4.89
N LEU A 328 3.81 1.44 3.69
CA LEU A 328 3.18 1.09 2.41
C LEU A 328 3.85 -0.10 1.73
N SER A 329 4.95 -0.65 2.27
CA SER A 329 5.70 -1.72 1.59
C SER A 329 4.93 -3.04 1.42
N HIS A 330 3.83 -3.22 2.15
CA HIS A 330 2.95 -4.40 2.07
C HIS A 330 1.95 -4.36 0.91
N LEU A 331 1.84 -3.25 0.18
CA LEU A 331 0.88 -3.15 -0.92
C LEU A 331 1.23 -4.14 -2.04
N HIS A 332 0.20 -4.77 -2.62
CA HIS A 332 0.36 -5.74 -3.70
C HIS A 332 -0.46 -5.34 -4.92
N CYS A 333 0.18 -5.23 -6.09
CA CYS A 333 -0.51 -4.90 -7.34
C CYS A 333 -1.39 -6.09 -7.78
N LEU A 334 -2.71 -5.90 -7.79
CA LEU A 334 -3.67 -6.89 -8.27
C LEU A 334 -3.90 -6.77 -9.78
N TYR A 335 -3.90 -5.54 -10.29
CA TYR A 335 -4.18 -5.27 -11.69
C TYR A 335 -3.45 -4.01 -12.16
N ASP A 336 -2.87 -4.10 -13.34
CA ASP A 336 -2.26 -2.99 -14.07
C ASP A 336 -2.63 -3.14 -15.54
N SER A 337 -3.44 -2.21 -16.04
CA SER A 337 -3.93 -2.22 -17.42
C SER A 337 -2.83 -2.21 -18.49
N THR A 338 -1.63 -1.72 -18.18
CA THR A 338 -0.52 -1.71 -19.14
C THR A 338 0.11 -3.09 -19.32
N ASN A 339 0.10 -3.89 -18.25
CA ASN A 339 0.61 -5.26 -18.24
C ASN A 339 -0.47 -6.29 -18.58
N HIS A 340 -1.71 -6.06 -18.15
CA HIS A 340 -2.84 -7.00 -18.28
C HIS A 340 -3.79 -6.67 -19.44
N GLY A 341 -3.61 -5.51 -20.09
CA GLY A 341 -4.54 -4.98 -21.10
C GLY A 341 -5.76 -4.29 -20.47
N MET A 342 -6.48 -3.48 -21.26
CA MET A 342 -7.73 -2.83 -20.85
C MET A 342 -8.92 -3.75 -21.13
N SER A 343 -9.27 -4.63 -20.19
CA SER A 343 -10.41 -5.55 -20.30
C SER A 343 -11.19 -5.60 -19.00
N LEU A 344 -12.50 -5.30 -19.05
CA LEU A 344 -13.40 -5.46 -17.90
C LEU A 344 -13.35 -6.91 -17.38
N THR A 345 -13.42 -7.90 -18.26
CA THR A 345 -13.39 -9.32 -17.87
C THR A 345 -12.15 -9.65 -17.06
N ARG A 346 -10.98 -9.16 -17.50
CA ARG A 346 -9.71 -9.38 -16.80
C ARG A 346 -9.65 -8.65 -15.47
N LEU A 347 -10.18 -7.43 -15.41
CA LEU A 347 -10.28 -6.66 -14.17
C LEU A 347 -11.18 -7.38 -13.15
N LEU A 348 -12.36 -7.85 -13.56
CA LEU A 348 -13.29 -8.60 -12.71
C LEU A 348 -12.60 -9.87 -12.16
N GLU A 349 -11.95 -10.64 -13.03
CA GLU A 349 -11.27 -11.88 -12.66
C GLU A 349 -10.14 -11.69 -11.65
N LEU A 350 -9.37 -10.60 -11.75
CA LEU A 350 -8.20 -10.36 -10.90
C LEU A 350 -8.51 -9.59 -9.61
N VAL A 351 -9.56 -8.76 -9.62
CA VAL A 351 -9.80 -7.79 -8.54
C VAL A 351 -11.05 -8.10 -7.71
N PHE A 352 -12.15 -8.56 -8.31
CA PHE A 352 -13.45 -8.56 -7.63
C PHE A 352 -13.61 -9.63 -6.53
N ASP A 353 -12.73 -10.65 -6.53
CA ASP A 353 -12.67 -11.67 -5.48
C ASP A 353 -11.87 -11.22 -4.25
N TYR A 354 -11.13 -10.10 -4.36
CA TYR A 354 -10.34 -9.59 -3.26
C TYR A 354 -11.24 -8.90 -2.22
N ASN A 355 -11.36 -9.49 -1.03
CA ASN A 355 -12.26 -9.00 0.03
C ASN A 355 -11.56 -8.12 1.09
N GLY A 356 -10.66 -7.22 0.70
CA GLY A 356 -9.94 -6.33 1.61
C GLY A 356 -9.86 -4.89 1.11
N PRO A 357 -9.31 -3.96 1.90
CA PRO A 357 -9.06 -2.58 1.47
C PRO A 357 -8.17 -2.51 0.24
N MET A 358 -8.47 -1.58 -0.67
CA MET A 358 -7.71 -1.41 -1.92
C MET A 358 -7.59 0.05 -2.35
N ILE A 359 -6.58 0.28 -3.19
CA ILE A 359 -6.26 1.57 -3.81
C ILE A 359 -6.42 1.40 -5.32
N VAL A 360 -7.29 2.21 -5.93
CA VAL A 360 -7.60 2.15 -7.35
C VAL A 360 -7.21 3.47 -8.01
N PHE A 361 -6.25 3.42 -8.92
CA PHE A 361 -5.84 4.53 -9.75
C PHE A 361 -6.58 4.53 -11.08
N LEU A 362 -7.02 5.71 -11.50
CA LEU A 362 -7.72 5.94 -12.75
C LEU A 362 -7.06 7.10 -13.47
N LYS A 363 -6.36 6.82 -14.58
CA LYS A 363 -5.72 7.83 -15.42
C LYS A 363 -6.58 8.08 -16.65
N ALA A 364 -7.06 9.30 -16.81
CA ALA A 364 -7.84 9.73 -17.97
C ALA A 364 -7.33 11.08 -18.46
N LYS A 365 -6.62 11.10 -19.59
CA LYS A 365 -5.97 12.28 -20.18
C LYS A 365 -5.07 12.99 -19.15
N GLU A 366 -5.26 14.28 -18.87
CA GLU A 366 -4.53 15.00 -17.82
C GLU A 366 -4.91 14.59 -16.39
N PHE A 367 -6.08 13.99 -16.18
CA PHE A 367 -6.58 13.68 -14.84
C PHE A 367 -5.99 12.37 -14.31
N LEU A 368 -5.65 12.39 -13.02
CA LEU A 368 -5.32 11.20 -12.25
C LEU A 368 -6.19 11.20 -11.00
N PHE A 369 -7.05 10.19 -10.88
CA PHE A 369 -7.87 9.97 -9.70
C PHE A 369 -7.36 8.76 -8.91
N CYS A 370 -7.56 8.80 -7.60
CA CYS A 370 -7.29 7.72 -6.69
C CYS A 370 -8.52 7.45 -5.83
N LEU A 371 -9.12 6.28 -6.01
CA LEU A 371 -10.19 5.77 -5.17
C LEU A 371 -9.58 4.85 -4.10
N LEU A 372 -9.74 5.25 -2.85
CA LEU A 372 -9.47 4.43 -1.68
C LEU A 372 -10.77 3.74 -1.28
N SER A 373 -10.78 2.41 -1.29
CA SER A 373 -11.92 1.60 -0.88
C SER A 373 -11.56 0.79 0.36
N ASP A 374 -12.37 0.89 1.41
CA ASP A 374 -12.17 0.19 2.69
C ASP A 374 -12.49 -1.32 2.61
N GLN A 375 -13.06 -1.75 1.50
CA GLN A 375 -13.40 -3.13 1.18
C GLN A 375 -13.11 -3.44 -0.29
N GLY A 376 -13.23 -4.71 -0.65
CA GLY A 376 -13.16 -5.20 -2.02
C GLY A 376 -14.10 -4.46 -2.98
N LEU A 377 -13.63 -4.19 -4.19
CA LEU A 377 -14.54 -3.93 -5.31
C LEU A 377 -15.38 -5.18 -5.55
N LYS A 378 -16.69 -4.99 -5.67
CA LYS A 378 -17.64 -6.08 -5.86
C LYS A 378 -18.81 -5.59 -6.69
N GLU A 379 -19.43 -6.52 -7.38
CA GLU A 379 -20.69 -6.24 -8.05
C GLU A 379 -21.82 -6.11 -7.02
N SER A 380 -22.52 -4.98 -7.04
CA SER A 380 -23.61 -4.72 -6.12
C SER A 380 -24.59 -3.71 -6.66
N LEU A 381 -25.88 -4.00 -6.47
CA LEU A 381 -26.96 -3.04 -6.68
C LEU A 381 -27.10 -2.04 -5.53
N LYS A 382 -26.37 -2.25 -4.42
CA LYS A 382 -26.32 -1.34 -3.27
C LYS A 382 -24.98 -0.62 -3.24
N THR A 383 -24.97 0.60 -2.73
CA THR A 383 -23.73 1.35 -2.56
C THR A 383 -22.89 0.79 -1.41
N PHE A 384 -21.57 0.94 -1.50
CA PHE A 384 -20.60 0.49 -0.52
C PHE A 384 -19.39 1.43 -0.44
N GLY A 385 -18.44 1.16 0.45
CA GLY A 385 -17.33 2.06 0.74
C GLY A 385 -17.76 3.16 1.72
N LYS A 386 -17.38 3.03 3.00
CA LYS A 386 -17.89 3.85 4.10
C LYS A 386 -16.81 4.75 4.69
N GLU A 387 -16.61 4.71 6.01
CA GLU A 387 -15.84 5.68 6.78
C GLU A 387 -14.41 5.89 6.26
N TYR A 388 -13.77 4.81 5.79
CA TYR A 388 -12.39 4.84 5.32
C TYR A 388 -12.27 4.84 3.79
N SER A 389 -13.37 5.09 3.08
CA SER A 389 -13.37 5.22 1.62
C SER A 389 -13.34 6.68 1.21
N PHE A 390 -12.48 6.99 0.23
CA PHE A 390 -12.25 8.35 -0.24
C PHE A 390 -11.99 8.38 -1.74
N LEU A 391 -12.40 9.46 -2.39
CA LEU A 391 -11.98 9.76 -3.75
C LEU A 391 -11.11 11.00 -3.75
N TYR A 392 -9.90 10.87 -4.27
CA TYR A 392 -8.97 11.98 -4.50
C TYR A 392 -8.80 12.23 -5.99
N GLN A 393 -8.71 13.50 -6.35
CA GLN A 393 -8.04 13.91 -7.58
C GLN A 393 -6.60 14.23 -7.20
N ILE A 394 -5.64 13.58 -7.86
CA ILE A 394 -4.22 13.82 -7.69
C ILE A 394 -3.74 14.84 -8.72
N GLN A 395 -4.17 14.72 -9.98
CA GLN A 395 -3.85 15.67 -11.05
C GLN A 395 -5.13 16.17 -11.73
N PRO A 396 -5.17 17.44 -12.18
CA PRO A 396 -4.09 18.43 -12.12
C PRO A 396 -3.93 19.13 -10.76
N LYS A 397 -4.92 19.00 -9.88
CA LYS A 397 -4.88 19.56 -8.52
C LYS A 397 -5.11 18.46 -7.50
N PHE A 398 -4.34 18.50 -6.41
CA PHE A 398 -4.48 17.55 -5.30
C PHE A 398 -5.63 17.97 -4.40
N ILE A 399 -6.78 17.30 -4.53
CA ILE A 399 -8.00 17.59 -3.77
C ILE A 399 -8.74 16.32 -3.39
N ARG A 400 -9.31 16.29 -2.19
CA ARG A 400 -10.27 15.25 -1.78
C ARG A 400 -11.65 15.62 -2.32
N LEU A 401 -12.20 14.79 -3.20
CA LEU A 401 -13.49 15.01 -3.84
C LEU A 401 -14.66 14.41 -3.04
N VAL A 402 -14.45 13.22 -2.46
CA VAL A 402 -15.51 12.46 -1.77
C VAL A 402 -14.97 11.81 -0.50
N SER A 403 -15.79 11.77 0.54
CA SER A 403 -15.55 11.01 1.77
C SER A 403 -16.80 10.26 2.19
N GLY A 404 -16.65 8.98 2.54
CA GLY A 404 -17.78 8.17 3.00
C GLY A 404 -18.29 8.47 4.41
N LYS A 405 -17.70 9.43 5.13
CA LYS A 405 -18.15 9.87 6.45
C LYS A 405 -19.20 10.99 6.40
N LEU A 406 -19.28 11.75 5.30
CA LEU A 406 -20.18 12.91 5.20
C LEU A 406 -21.56 12.51 4.61
N GLY A 407 -22.48 12.12 5.50
CA GLY A 407 -23.87 12.57 5.38
C GLY A 407 -24.93 11.59 4.86
N THR A 408 -24.62 10.33 4.57
CA THR A 408 -25.66 9.30 4.33
C THR A 408 -25.21 7.94 4.86
N ASP A 409 -26.13 7.08 5.28
CA ASP A 409 -25.85 5.65 5.53
C ASP A 409 -25.45 4.88 4.24
N SER A 410 -25.45 5.57 3.10
CA SER A 410 -25.14 5.02 1.79
C SER A 410 -23.64 5.16 1.50
N GLY A 411 -23.04 4.10 0.96
CA GLY A 411 -21.62 4.11 0.58
C GLY A 411 -21.33 4.99 -0.63
N ILE A 412 -20.05 5.27 -0.86
CA ILE A 412 -19.59 6.18 -1.93
C ILE A 412 -19.32 5.51 -3.27
N ILE A 413 -19.42 4.18 -3.34
CA ILE A 413 -19.10 3.36 -4.51
C ILE A 413 -20.34 2.56 -4.90
N TYR A 414 -20.62 2.50 -6.20
CA TYR A 414 -21.62 1.61 -6.79
C TYR A 414 -21.00 0.95 -8.01
N ALA A 415 -21.17 -0.37 -8.16
CA ALA A 415 -20.59 -1.11 -9.26
C ALA A 415 -21.58 -2.16 -9.76
N ASN A 416 -22.02 -2.03 -11.00
CA ASN A 416 -22.94 -2.99 -11.64
C ASN A 416 -22.55 -3.14 -13.11
N PHE A 417 -22.18 -4.34 -13.54
CA PHE A 417 -21.77 -4.62 -14.93
C PHE A 417 -22.69 -5.64 -15.60
N SER A 418 -23.42 -6.44 -14.82
CA SER A 418 -24.27 -7.54 -15.28
C SER A 418 -25.74 -7.13 -15.43
N THR A 419 -26.29 -6.39 -14.48
CA THR A 419 -27.74 -6.20 -14.37
C THR A 419 -28.22 -5.06 -15.27
N LYS A 420 -29.17 -5.35 -16.18
CA LYS A 420 -29.72 -4.38 -17.16
C LYS A 420 -30.76 -3.42 -16.59
N THR A 421 -31.39 -3.77 -15.46
CA THR A 421 -32.50 -3.02 -14.86
C THR A 421 -32.04 -1.80 -14.04
N SER A 422 -30.73 -1.56 -13.97
CA SER A 422 -30.14 -0.47 -13.20
C SER A 422 -28.97 0.12 -13.99
N LYS A 423 -28.51 1.30 -13.56
CA LYS A 423 -27.36 1.97 -14.18
C LYS A 423 -26.15 1.03 -14.17
N ARG A 424 -25.41 0.97 -15.27
CA ARG A 424 -24.25 0.10 -15.43
C ARG A 424 -22.95 0.90 -15.40
N GLY A 425 -21.89 0.25 -14.93
CA GLY A 425 -20.58 0.84 -14.74
C GLY A 425 -20.16 0.94 -13.27
N LEU A 426 -19.05 1.65 -13.05
CA LEU A 426 -18.54 2.00 -11.73
C LEU A 426 -18.83 3.48 -11.48
N LEU A 427 -19.63 3.77 -10.46
CA LEU A 427 -20.04 5.11 -10.07
C LEU A 427 -19.47 5.43 -8.69
N VAL A 428 -18.88 6.62 -8.54
CA VAL A 428 -18.28 7.07 -7.29
C VAL A 428 -18.76 8.48 -6.98
N GLY A 429 -19.23 8.73 -5.75
CA GLY A 429 -19.76 10.03 -5.33
C GLY A 429 -20.34 9.96 -3.91
N HIS A 430 -20.70 11.10 -3.32
CA HIS A 430 -21.45 11.08 -2.05
C HIS A 430 -22.84 10.43 -2.22
N GLN A 431 -23.42 10.54 -3.42
CA GLN A 431 -24.64 9.85 -3.84
C GLN A 431 -24.44 9.26 -5.25
N PRO A 432 -23.74 8.11 -5.38
CA PRO A 432 -23.28 7.58 -6.67
C PRO A 432 -24.38 7.37 -7.72
N LEU A 433 -25.59 7.05 -7.27
CA LEU A 433 -26.74 6.77 -8.15
C LEU A 433 -27.46 8.04 -8.63
N ILE A 434 -27.32 9.16 -7.92
CA ILE A 434 -28.05 10.41 -8.22
C ILE A 434 -27.09 11.41 -8.88
N SER A 435 -25.93 11.63 -8.26
CA SER A 435 -24.95 12.63 -8.66
C SER A 435 -23.53 12.06 -8.50
N PRO A 436 -23.12 11.12 -9.37
CA PRO A 436 -21.76 10.60 -9.35
C PRO A 436 -20.75 11.71 -9.68
N VAL A 437 -19.66 11.74 -8.92
CA VAL A 437 -18.49 12.57 -9.21
C VAL A 437 -17.65 11.93 -10.31
N ILE A 438 -17.51 10.60 -10.27
CA ILE A 438 -16.91 9.80 -11.33
C ILE A 438 -17.90 8.75 -11.78
N GLU A 439 -18.05 8.62 -13.10
CA GLU A 439 -18.81 7.55 -13.74
C GLU A 439 -17.95 6.91 -14.81
N ILE A 440 -17.65 5.63 -14.63
CA ILE A 440 -16.99 4.80 -15.63
C ILE A 440 -18.03 3.92 -16.29
N ASN A 441 -18.03 3.85 -17.61
CA ASN A 441 -19.00 3.09 -18.40
C ASN A 441 -18.87 1.57 -18.18
N GLU A 442 -19.83 0.80 -18.71
CA GLU A 442 -19.87 -0.65 -18.57
C GLU A 442 -18.65 -1.36 -19.18
N ASP A 443 -18.06 -0.82 -20.25
CA ASP A 443 -16.88 -1.42 -20.88
C ASP A 443 -15.57 -1.03 -20.19
N PHE A 444 -15.62 -0.16 -19.18
CA PHE A 444 -14.46 0.34 -18.45
C PHE A 444 -13.44 1.08 -19.35
N THR A 445 -13.94 1.80 -20.35
CA THR A 445 -13.15 2.51 -21.39
C THR A 445 -13.27 4.02 -21.33
N GLU A 446 -14.35 4.55 -20.75
CA GLU A 446 -14.64 5.97 -20.65
C GLU A 446 -14.95 6.36 -19.22
N LEU A 447 -14.50 7.55 -18.83
CA LEU A 447 -14.72 8.18 -17.54
C LEU A 447 -15.40 9.54 -17.74
N LYS A 448 -16.49 9.79 -17.04
CA LYS A 448 -17.11 11.12 -16.89
C LYS A 448 -16.80 11.68 -15.53
N TYR A 449 -16.34 12.93 -15.49
CA TYR A 449 -16.07 13.67 -14.27
C TYR A 449 -17.13 14.78 -14.09
N ASN A 450 -17.80 14.81 -12.94
CA ASN A 450 -18.87 15.78 -12.59
C ASN A 450 -19.95 15.95 -13.69
N SER A 451 -20.44 14.84 -14.24
CA SER A 451 -21.41 14.82 -15.35
C SER A 451 -20.95 15.55 -16.61
N GLY A 452 -19.65 15.78 -16.77
CA GLY A 452 -19.05 16.38 -17.95
C GLY A 452 -18.96 15.43 -19.16
N LEU A 453 -18.13 15.82 -20.12
CA LEU A 453 -17.85 15.04 -21.32
C LEU A 453 -17.15 13.72 -20.97
N SER A 454 -17.45 12.66 -21.73
CA SER A 454 -16.72 11.39 -21.64
C SER A 454 -15.24 11.60 -22.01
N ILE A 455 -14.36 11.15 -21.13
CA ILE A 455 -12.91 11.16 -21.32
C ILE A 455 -12.46 9.71 -21.45
N ARG A 456 -11.61 9.42 -22.44
CA ARG A 456 -11.04 8.08 -22.57
C ARG A 456 -10.20 7.73 -21.34
N LEU A 457 -10.45 6.56 -20.76
CA LEU A 457 -9.65 5.98 -19.70
C LEU A 457 -8.37 5.40 -20.33
N ASN A 458 -7.22 5.92 -19.94
CA ASN A 458 -5.92 5.56 -20.51
C ASN A 458 -5.25 4.41 -19.77
N ALA A 459 -5.33 4.42 -18.44
CA ALA A 459 -4.73 3.39 -17.60
C ALA A 459 -5.48 3.27 -16.27
N ILE A 460 -5.44 2.05 -15.74
CA ILE A 460 -6.00 1.67 -14.44
C ILE A 460 -4.95 0.84 -13.72
N GLU A 461 -4.83 1.06 -12.43
CA GLU A 461 -3.98 0.27 -11.57
C GLU A 461 -4.68 0.03 -10.23
N VAL A 462 -4.66 -1.20 -9.74
CA VAL A 462 -5.35 -1.60 -8.50
C VAL A 462 -4.36 -2.29 -7.58
N TRP A 463 -4.26 -1.78 -6.35
CA TRP A 463 -3.39 -2.28 -5.30
C TRP A 463 -4.19 -2.79 -4.12
N ALA A 464 -3.93 -4.02 -3.70
CA ALA A 464 -4.39 -4.59 -2.44
C ALA A 464 -3.66 -3.92 -1.27
N ALA A 465 -4.42 -3.48 -0.28
CA ALA A 465 -3.91 -2.88 0.96
C ALA A 465 -4.33 -3.65 2.23
N GLY A 466 -5.19 -4.67 2.12
CA GLY A 466 -5.59 -5.61 3.18
C GLY A 466 -4.47 -6.57 3.62
N SER A 467 -4.69 -7.28 4.73
CA SER A 467 -3.68 -8.13 5.39
C SER A 467 -3.24 -9.29 4.49
N SER A 468 -2.13 -9.94 4.86
CA SER A 468 -1.68 -11.18 4.21
C SER A 468 -2.78 -12.24 4.15
N ASP A 469 -3.71 -12.24 5.11
CA ASP A 469 -4.82 -13.20 5.15
C ASP A 469 -5.81 -12.98 4.00
N HIS A 470 -6.03 -11.73 3.57
CA HIS A 470 -6.87 -11.45 2.42
C HIS A 470 -6.21 -11.93 1.12
N MET A 471 -4.90 -11.78 1.01
CA MET A 471 -4.13 -12.28 -0.14
C MET A 471 -4.11 -13.80 -0.19
N SER A 472 -3.85 -14.47 0.95
CA SER A 472 -3.89 -15.94 1.02
C SER A 472 -5.25 -16.50 0.62
N LYS A 473 -6.35 -15.89 1.07
CA LYS A 473 -7.70 -16.31 0.67
C LYS A 473 -7.95 -16.13 -0.83
N LEU A 474 -7.45 -15.05 -1.42
CA LEU A 474 -7.54 -14.83 -2.87
C LEU A 474 -6.75 -15.90 -3.64
N GLU A 475 -5.52 -16.21 -3.21
CA GLU A 475 -4.68 -17.25 -3.81
C GLU A 475 -5.33 -18.63 -3.73
N ASP A 476 -5.87 -19.00 -2.57
CA ASP A 476 -6.58 -20.27 -2.36
C ASP A 476 -7.82 -20.37 -3.26
N GLN A 477 -8.59 -19.29 -3.37
CA GLN A 477 -9.75 -19.23 -4.26
C GLN A 477 -9.33 -19.40 -5.73
N LYS A 478 -8.30 -18.68 -6.19
CA LYS A 478 -7.82 -18.77 -7.58
C LYS A 478 -7.26 -20.14 -7.92
N LYS A 479 -6.56 -20.76 -6.97
CA LYS A 479 -6.07 -22.14 -7.11
C LYS A 479 -7.24 -23.12 -7.21
N TRP A 480 -8.24 -22.97 -6.35
CA TRP A 480 -9.44 -23.80 -6.40
C TRP A 480 -10.18 -23.64 -7.75
N GLU A 481 -10.37 -22.42 -8.25
CA GLU A 481 -10.98 -22.14 -9.55
C GLU A 481 -10.20 -22.81 -10.69
N SER A 482 -8.88 -22.69 -10.70
CA SER A 482 -8.01 -23.35 -11.68
C SER A 482 -8.14 -24.87 -11.63
N ASP A 483 -8.19 -25.47 -10.43
CA ASP A 483 -8.37 -26.91 -10.26
C ASP A 483 -9.75 -27.38 -10.75
N GLN A 484 -10.80 -26.57 -10.56
CA GLN A 484 -12.13 -26.89 -11.12
C GLN A 484 -12.13 -26.83 -12.65
N VAL A 485 -11.46 -25.84 -13.24
CA VAL A 485 -11.34 -25.72 -14.70
C VAL A 485 -10.54 -26.89 -15.28
N ALA A 486 -9.43 -27.29 -14.64
CA ALA A 486 -8.65 -28.45 -15.05
C ALA A 486 -9.50 -29.74 -14.98
N LYS A 487 -10.21 -29.95 -13.86
CA LYS A 487 -11.15 -31.07 -13.73
C LYS A 487 -12.26 -31.04 -14.79
N ALA A 488 -12.78 -29.87 -15.13
CA ALA A 488 -13.81 -29.72 -16.15
C ALA A 488 -13.27 -30.03 -17.57
N LYS A 489 -12.02 -29.66 -17.87
CA LYS A 489 -11.35 -30.02 -19.13
C LYS A 489 -11.06 -31.51 -19.23
N GLU A 490 -10.70 -32.14 -18.11
CA GLU A 490 -10.40 -33.59 -18.06
C GLU A 490 -11.65 -34.47 -18.00
N ARG A 491 -12.83 -33.90 -17.73
CA ARG A 491 -14.10 -34.61 -17.87
C ARG A 491 -14.30 -34.94 -19.35
N LYS A 492 -13.95 -36.18 -19.72
CA LYS A 492 -14.50 -36.81 -20.91
C LYS A 492 -16.03 -36.71 -20.81
N LEU A 493 -16.66 -36.11 -21.81
CA LEU A 493 -18.11 -36.19 -21.97
C LEU A 493 -18.50 -37.66 -21.84
N LYS A 494 -19.20 -38.02 -20.77
CA LYS A 494 -19.75 -39.36 -20.59
C LYS A 494 -20.91 -39.51 -21.56
N ASN A 495 -20.62 -39.71 -22.84
CA ASN A 495 -21.59 -40.29 -23.74
C ASN A 495 -21.52 -41.79 -23.46
N GLU A 496 -22.47 -42.30 -22.66
CA GLU A 496 -22.54 -43.72 -22.32
C GLU A 496 -22.74 -44.59 -23.57
N THR A 497 -23.32 -44.02 -24.62
CA THR A 497 -23.34 -44.61 -25.96
C THR A 497 -23.12 -43.55 -27.04
N TRP A 498 -22.58 -43.95 -28.20
CA TRP A 498 -22.53 -43.10 -29.41
C TRP A 498 -23.92 -42.56 -29.79
N GLN A 499 -24.98 -43.28 -29.40
CA GLN A 499 -26.35 -42.89 -29.67
C GLN A 499 -26.76 -41.60 -28.96
N ASP A 500 -26.19 -41.34 -27.80
CA ASP A 500 -26.50 -40.16 -26.97
C ASP A 500 -25.51 -39.02 -27.20
N SER A 501 -24.59 -39.15 -28.17
CA SER A 501 -23.60 -38.11 -28.43
C SER A 501 -24.23 -36.90 -29.12
N ALA A 502 -23.96 -35.71 -28.57
CA ALA A 502 -24.32 -34.45 -29.22
C ALA A 502 -23.74 -34.34 -30.63
N ASP A 503 -22.55 -34.91 -30.86
CA ASP A 503 -21.88 -34.94 -32.16
C ASP A 503 -22.67 -35.77 -33.19
N ARG A 504 -23.26 -36.91 -32.80
CA ARG A 504 -24.16 -37.67 -33.67
C ARG A 504 -25.37 -36.83 -34.07
N PHE A 505 -26.01 -36.15 -33.11
CA PHE A 505 -27.15 -35.27 -33.40
C PHE A 505 -26.80 -34.14 -34.37
N LEU A 506 -25.63 -33.53 -34.20
CA LEU A 506 -25.15 -32.48 -35.11
C LEU A 506 -24.86 -33.01 -36.52
N LEU A 507 -24.27 -34.20 -36.62
CA LEU A 507 -24.02 -34.86 -37.91
C LEU A 507 -25.32 -35.30 -38.60
N GLU A 508 -26.33 -35.78 -37.86
CA GLU A 508 -27.64 -36.10 -38.41
C GLU A 508 -28.39 -34.84 -38.89
N LEU A 509 -28.26 -33.71 -38.18
CA LEU A 509 -28.79 -32.41 -38.63
C LEU A 509 -28.10 -31.89 -39.90
N ASP A 510 -26.81 -32.19 -40.08
CA ASP A 510 -26.03 -31.93 -41.31
C ASP A 510 -26.31 -32.95 -42.42
N GLY A 511 -27.27 -33.87 -42.21
CA GLY A 511 -27.69 -34.87 -43.19
C GLY A 511 -26.74 -36.06 -43.35
N LYS A 512 -25.70 -36.18 -42.50
CA LYS A 512 -24.80 -37.33 -42.48
C LYS A 512 -25.42 -38.45 -41.66
N ARG A 513 -25.62 -39.62 -42.28
CA ARG A 513 -26.07 -40.82 -41.57
C ARG A 513 -24.91 -41.42 -40.79
N VAL A 514 -25.07 -41.51 -39.47
CA VAL A 514 -24.02 -41.99 -38.54
C VAL A 514 -24.45 -43.20 -37.72
N ARG A 515 -25.51 -43.88 -38.14
CA ARG A 515 -25.87 -45.21 -37.62
C ARG A 515 -24.94 -46.25 -38.25
N HIS A 516 -23.97 -46.73 -37.48
CA HIS A 516 -23.31 -48.00 -37.79
C HIS A 516 -24.20 -49.13 -37.26
N SER A 517 -24.43 -50.14 -38.10
CA SER A 517 -25.32 -51.31 -37.94
C SER A 517 -26.83 -51.03 -38.01
N ASP A 518 -27.31 -50.71 -39.20
CA ASP A 518 -28.41 -51.49 -39.76
C ASP A 518 -27.75 -52.37 -40.83
N GLU A 519 -27.42 -53.62 -40.47
CA GLU A 519 -27.04 -54.62 -41.48
C GLU A 519 -28.18 -54.69 -42.49
N ILE A 520 -27.87 -54.28 -43.71
CA ILE A 520 -28.72 -54.53 -44.87
C ILE A 520 -28.66 -56.05 -45.06
N GLU A 521 -29.64 -56.79 -44.56
CA GLU A 521 -29.90 -58.13 -45.08
C GLU A 521 -30.29 -57.99 -46.56
N PRO A 522 -29.54 -58.60 -47.49
CA PRO A 522 -29.92 -58.63 -48.89
C PRO A 522 -31.08 -59.63 -49.11
N PRO A 523 -31.82 -59.47 -50.22
CA PRO A 523 -33.17 -60.03 -50.42
C PRO A 523 -33.28 -61.55 -50.47
#